data_AF-A0A3C1KG93-F1
#
_entry.id   AF-A0A3C1KG93-F1
#
_cell.length_a   1.000
_cell.length_b   1.000
_cell.length_c   1.000
_cell.angle_alpha   90.00
_cell.angle_beta   90.00
_cell.angle_gamma   90.00
#
_symmetry.space_group_name_H-M   'P 1'
#
loop_
_entity.id
_entity.type
_entity.pdbx_description
1 polymer ?
#
loop_
_entity_poly.entity_id
_entity_poly.type
_entity_poly.pdbx_seq_one_letter_code
_entity_poly.pdbx_strand_id
1 'polypeptide(L)'
;RSWVIDHAAGHDAAFVDRMLERYGTKAAPLLAALPVGEADLGQVPGYTASELAHLAASEDVVSLLDLLLRRTSIAFVGGLTLAALDEIGRSIQESMHWSDEEVQSQVAETVRTLSEAHRIDVTRSGVAFHAA
;
A
#
# COMPACT_ATOMS: atom_id res chain seq x y z
N ARG A 1 -4.61 -11.90 23.02
CA ARG A 1 -3.79 -12.46 21.91
C ARG A 1 -4.40 -13.72 21.24
N SER A 2 -5.59 -14.23 21.61
CA SER A 2 -6.20 -15.41 20.95
C SER A 2 -6.38 -15.22 19.44
N TRP A 3 -6.95 -14.08 19.02
CA TRP A 3 -7.25 -13.82 17.62
C TRP A 3 -6.05 -13.98 16.68
N VAL A 4 -4.88 -13.48 17.09
CA VAL A 4 -3.62 -13.53 16.32
C VAL A 4 -3.18 -14.97 16.08
N ILE A 5 -3.31 -15.83 17.09
CA ILE A 5 -2.97 -17.25 16.99
C ILE A 5 -3.98 -17.95 16.08
N ASP A 6 -5.27 -17.64 16.27
CA ASP A 6 -6.38 -18.31 15.59
C ASP A 6 -6.45 -17.95 14.08
N HIS A 7 -5.91 -16.80 13.68
CA HIS A 7 -6.00 -16.27 12.31
C HIS A 7 -4.64 -16.08 11.63
N ALA A 8 -3.57 -16.64 12.19
CA ALA A 8 -2.21 -16.41 11.68
C ALA A 8 -2.03 -16.80 10.22
N ALA A 9 -2.78 -17.81 9.73
CA ALA A 9 -2.69 -18.33 8.35
C ALA A 9 -1.25 -18.65 7.90
N GLY A 10 -0.36 -19.00 8.85
CA GLY A 10 1.05 -19.29 8.58
C GLY A 10 2.00 -18.09 8.66
N HIS A 11 1.47 -16.86 8.77
CA HIS A 11 2.26 -15.64 8.95
C HIS A 11 2.83 -15.52 10.37
N ASP A 12 3.91 -14.76 10.49
CA ASP A 12 4.48 -14.46 11.80
C ASP A 12 3.58 -13.52 12.60
N ALA A 13 3.71 -13.58 13.94
CA ALA A 13 2.85 -12.81 14.83
C ALA A 13 2.94 -11.29 14.63
N ALA A 14 4.10 -10.76 14.22
CA ALA A 14 4.27 -9.33 14.01
C ALA A 14 3.53 -8.86 12.75
N PHE A 15 3.57 -9.64 11.66
CA PHE A 15 2.76 -9.36 10.49
C PHE A 15 1.26 -9.41 10.81
N VAL A 16 0.82 -10.46 11.52
CA VAL A 16 -0.60 -10.62 11.90
C VAL A 16 -1.08 -9.48 12.81
N ASP A 17 -0.26 -9.06 13.78
CA ASP A 17 -0.54 -7.92 14.66
C ASP A 17 -0.68 -6.63 13.83
N ARG A 18 0.22 -6.35 12.87
CA ARG A 18 0.12 -5.18 11.97
C ARG A 18 -1.16 -5.21 11.13
N MET A 19 -1.50 -6.36 10.56
CA MET A 19 -2.71 -6.50 9.75
C MET A 19 -3.97 -6.29 10.60
N LEU A 20 -4.01 -6.84 11.82
CA LEU A 20 -5.13 -6.65 12.75
C LEU A 20 -5.25 -5.18 13.19
N GLU A 21 -4.14 -4.50 13.46
CA GLU A 21 -4.14 -3.07 13.81
C GLU A 21 -4.67 -2.22 12.66
N ARG A 22 -4.29 -2.54 11.42
CA ARG A 22 -4.65 -1.78 10.22
C ARG A 22 -6.08 -2.04 9.73
N TYR A 23 -6.49 -3.31 9.68
CA TYR A 23 -7.75 -3.72 9.05
C TYR A 23 -8.80 -4.25 10.04
N GLY A 24 -8.46 -4.32 11.33
CA GLY A 24 -9.33 -4.95 12.33
C GLY A 24 -9.63 -6.40 11.98
N THR A 25 -10.84 -6.86 12.24
CA THR A 25 -11.24 -8.24 11.95
C THR A 25 -11.30 -8.57 10.45
N LYS A 26 -11.24 -7.56 9.56
CA LYS A 26 -11.09 -7.78 8.12
C LYS A 26 -9.68 -8.27 7.74
N ALA A 27 -8.73 -8.27 8.66
CA ALA A 27 -7.41 -8.85 8.43
C ALA A 27 -7.46 -10.37 8.14
N ALA A 28 -8.44 -11.10 8.67
CA ALA A 28 -8.53 -12.56 8.48
C ALA A 28 -8.58 -13.00 6.99
N PRO A 29 -9.49 -12.46 6.14
CA PRO A 29 -9.49 -12.80 4.71
C PRO A 29 -8.22 -12.35 3.98
N LEU A 30 -7.60 -11.23 4.37
CA LEU A 30 -6.33 -10.80 3.78
C LEU A 30 -5.22 -11.79 4.14
N LEU A 31 -5.05 -12.14 5.43
CA LEU A 31 -4.05 -13.10 5.89
C LEU A 31 -4.17 -14.46 5.19
N ALA A 32 -5.38 -14.91 4.87
CA ALA A 32 -5.62 -16.14 4.14
C ALA A 32 -5.28 -16.05 2.63
N ALA A 33 -5.33 -14.86 2.04
CA ALA A 33 -5.06 -14.63 0.62
C ALA A 33 -3.59 -14.28 0.34
N LEU A 34 -2.87 -13.71 1.30
CA LEU A 34 -1.52 -13.22 1.13
C LEU A 34 -0.47 -14.33 1.29
N PRO A 35 0.60 -14.34 0.47
CA PRO A 35 1.71 -15.28 0.59
C PRO A 35 2.48 -15.08 1.91
N VAL A 36 2.85 -16.19 2.55
CA VAL A 36 3.64 -16.19 3.78
C VAL A 36 5.10 -15.83 3.50
N GLY A 37 5.65 -14.91 4.30
CA GLY A 37 7.08 -14.55 4.26
C GLY A 37 7.45 -13.61 3.11
N GLU A 38 6.48 -12.94 2.49
CA GLU A 38 6.74 -11.85 1.56
C GLU A 38 7.41 -10.68 2.29
N ALA A 39 8.42 -10.08 1.65
CA ALA A 39 9.10 -8.91 2.18
C ALA A 39 8.28 -7.64 1.93
N ASP A 40 8.45 -6.67 2.83
CA ASP A 40 7.93 -5.32 2.62
C ASP A 40 8.55 -4.67 1.37
N LEU A 41 7.81 -3.74 0.78
CA LEU A 41 8.29 -2.90 -0.31
C LEU A 41 9.48 -2.04 0.11
N GLY A 42 10.39 -1.80 -0.83
CA GLY A 42 11.66 -1.14 -0.54
C GLY A 42 11.50 0.36 -0.25
N GLN A 43 10.56 1.02 -0.92
CA GLN A 43 10.23 2.43 -0.70
C GLN A 43 9.06 2.61 0.26
N VAL A 44 8.28 1.57 0.57
CA VAL A 44 7.06 1.65 1.39
C VAL A 44 7.06 0.55 2.46
N PRO A 45 7.98 0.63 3.45
CA PRO A 45 8.07 -0.35 4.52
C PRO A 45 6.75 -0.47 5.29
N GLY A 46 6.43 -1.69 5.74
CA GLY A 46 5.17 -2.02 6.39
C GLY A 46 4.01 -2.35 5.44
N TYR A 47 4.21 -2.27 4.12
CA TYR A 47 3.29 -2.77 3.10
C TYR A 47 4.02 -3.74 2.18
N THR A 48 3.34 -4.80 1.73
CA THR A 48 3.86 -5.72 0.72
C THR A 48 3.19 -5.49 -0.64
N ALA A 49 3.82 -5.98 -1.72
CA ALA A 49 3.24 -5.86 -3.06
C ALA A 49 1.89 -6.58 -3.16
N SER A 50 1.81 -7.82 -2.65
CA SER A 50 0.56 -8.58 -2.69
C SER A 50 -0.56 -7.98 -1.83
N GLU A 51 -0.22 -7.29 -0.72
CA GLU A 51 -1.20 -6.57 0.09
C GLU A 51 -1.86 -5.44 -0.70
N LEU A 52 -1.04 -4.60 -1.37
CA LEU A 52 -1.55 -3.50 -2.18
C LEU A 52 -2.35 -4.00 -3.38
N ALA A 53 -1.89 -5.06 -4.03
CA ALA A 53 -2.61 -5.72 -5.13
C ALA A 53 -3.97 -6.25 -4.67
N HIS A 54 -4.03 -6.89 -3.51
CA HIS A 54 -5.28 -7.40 -2.94
C HIS A 54 -6.28 -6.28 -2.65
N LEU A 55 -5.82 -5.17 -2.05
CA LEU A 55 -6.67 -4.00 -1.82
C LEU A 55 -7.19 -3.42 -3.14
N ALA A 56 -6.31 -3.30 -4.15
CA ALA A 56 -6.70 -2.78 -5.45
C ALA A 56 -7.79 -3.63 -6.11
N ALA A 57 -7.65 -4.97 -6.04
CA ALA A 57 -8.60 -5.90 -6.63
C ALA A 57 -9.94 -6.02 -5.86
N SER A 58 -9.96 -5.75 -4.55
CA SER A 58 -11.11 -6.06 -3.69
C SER A 58 -11.86 -4.84 -3.15
N GLU A 59 -11.30 -3.63 -3.24
CA GLU A 59 -11.86 -2.44 -2.60
C GLU A 59 -12.25 -1.30 -3.56
N ASP A 60 -12.71 -1.63 -4.77
CA ASP A 60 -13.18 -0.66 -5.78
C ASP A 60 -12.16 0.46 -6.07
N VAL A 61 -10.88 0.11 -6.10
CA VAL A 61 -9.82 1.05 -6.50
C VAL A 61 -9.92 1.26 -8.00
N VAL A 62 -9.91 2.52 -8.44
CA VAL A 62 -9.90 2.88 -9.87
C VAL A 62 -8.73 3.80 -10.25
N SER A 63 -8.06 4.35 -9.24
CA SER A 63 -6.90 5.24 -9.39
C SER A 63 -5.89 4.99 -8.28
N LEU A 64 -4.64 5.39 -8.52
CA LEU A 64 -3.60 5.32 -7.49
C LEU A 64 -3.95 6.18 -6.25
N LEU A 65 -4.71 7.27 -6.43
CA LEU A 65 -5.20 8.13 -5.35
C LEU A 65 -6.19 7.43 -4.42
N ASP A 66 -7.02 6.50 -4.91
CA ASP A 66 -7.95 5.76 -4.05
C ASP A 66 -7.18 4.92 -3.03
N LEU A 67 -6.12 4.27 -3.48
CA LEU A 67 -5.27 3.47 -2.62
C LEU A 67 -4.57 4.35 -1.57
N LEU A 68 -3.97 5.47 -2.01
CA LEU A 68 -3.16 6.34 -1.16
C LEU A 68 -3.96 7.16 -0.13
N LEU A 69 -5.14 7.65 -0.52
CA LEU A 69 -5.92 8.61 0.29
C LEU A 69 -7.13 7.98 0.99
N ARG A 70 -7.59 6.80 0.56
CA ARG A 70 -8.85 6.19 1.07
C ARG A 70 -8.67 4.79 1.64
N ARG A 71 -7.79 3.95 1.05
CA ARG A 71 -7.64 2.53 1.45
C ARG A 71 -6.42 2.27 2.33
N THR A 72 -5.44 3.16 2.31
CA THR A 72 -4.23 3.07 3.12
C THR A 72 -3.97 4.36 3.87
N SER A 73 -3.08 4.30 4.87
CA SER A 73 -2.58 5.49 5.58
C SER A 73 -1.33 6.09 4.95
N ILE A 74 -0.87 5.57 3.80
CA ILE A 74 0.43 5.87 3.17
C ILE A 74 0.61 7.38 2.94
N ALA A 75 -0.41 8.08 2.45
CA ALA A 75 -0.31 9.52 2.19
C ALA A 75 -0.23 10.37 3.47
N PHE A 76 -0.56 9.82 4.65
CA PHE A 76 -0.67 10.56 5.91
C PHE A 76 0.51 10.34 6.86
N VAL A 77 1.24 9.22 6.72
CA VAL A 77 2.40 8.90 7.57
C VAL A 77 3.69 9.62 7.15
N GLY A 78 3.67 10.37 6.04
CA GLY A 78 4.85 10.98 5.46
C GLY A 78 5.73 9.96 4.76
N GLY A 79 6.85 10.37 4.16
CA GLY A 79 7.74 9.45 3.45
C GLY A 79 7.49 9.29 1.96
N LEU A 80 6.37 9.83 1.46
CA LEU A 80 5.93 9.62 0.08
C LEU A 80 6.83 10.36 -0.93
N THR A 81 7.56 9.58 -1.73
CA THR A 81 8.43 10.05 -2.81
C THR A 81 7.89 9.61 -4.17
N LEU A 82 8.47 10.15 -5.25
CA LEU A 82 8.18 9.64 -6.61
C LEU A 82 8.51 8.14 -6.75
N ALA A 83 9.61 7.67 -6.16
CA ALA A 83 9.99 6.27 -6.21
C ALA A 83 8.98 5.38 -5.48
N ALA A 84 8.45 5.84 -4.34
CA ALA A 84 7.38 5.15 -3.63
C ALA A 84 6.08 5.09 -4.45
N LEU A 85 5.69 6.18 -5.10
CA LEU A 85 4.49 6.19 -5.95
C LEU A 85 4.61 5.21 -7.12
N ASP A 86 5.78 5.17 -7.75
CA ASP A 86 6.09 4.28 -8.85
C ASP A 86 6.13 2.81 -8.40
N GLU A 87 6.72 2.50 -7.23
CA GLU A 87 6.71 1.16 -6.65
C GLU A 87 5.29 0.68 -6.27
N ILE A 88 4.46 1.54 -5.69
CA ILE A 88 3.06 1.24 -5.39
C ILE A 88 2.27 1.00 -6.69
N GLY A 89 2.45 1.88 -7.68
CA GLY A 89 1.78 1.77 -8.98
C GLY A 89 2.10 0.45 -9.68
N ARG A 90 3.37 0.05 -9.70
CA ARG A 90 3.79 -1.25 -10.25
C ARG A 90 3.23 -2.43 -9.45
N SER A 91 3.13 -2.32 -8.12
CA SER A 91 2.61 -3.38 -7.26
C SER A 91 1.15 -3.73 -7.56
N ILE A 92 0.35 -2.76 -8.03
CA ILE A 92 -1.07 -2.97 -8.36
C ILE A 92 -1.34 -3.11 -9.86
N GLN A 93 -0.32 -2.95 -10.70
CA GLN A 93 -0.44 -2.88 -12.15
C GLN A 93 -1.22 -4.05 -12.75
N GLU A 94 -0.88 -5.28 -12.38
CA GLU A 94 -1.55 -6.49 -12.87
C GLU A 94 -3.01 -6.55 -12.43
N SER A 95 -3.29 -6.19 -11.18
CA SER A 95 -4.65 -6.19 -10.60
C SER A 95 -5.55 -5.14 -11.25
N MET A 96 -4.96 -4.03 -11.68
CA MET A 96 -5.65 -2.93 -12.34
C MET A 96 -5.71 -3.07 -13.86
N HIS A 97 -5.04 -4.09 -14.43
CA HIS A 97 -4.83 -4.26 -15.87
C HIS A 97 -4.21 -3.02 -16.55
N TRP A 98 -3.32 -2.33 -15.84
CA TRP A 98 -2.61 -1.18 -16.38
C TRP A 98 -1.38 -1.61 -17.17
N SER A 99 -1.14 -0.92 -18.28
CA SER A 99 0.14 -0.86 -18.95
C SER A 99 1.15 -0.02 -18.15
N ASP A 100 2.43 -0.14 -18.48
CA ASP A 100 3.48 0.70 -17.89
C ASP A 100 3.19 2.19 -18.10
N GLU A 101 2.63 2.55 -19.26
CA GLU A 101 2.24 3.92 -19.62
C GLU A 101 1.09 4.43 -18.72
N GLU A 102 0.09 3.58 -18.45
CA GLU A 102 -0.99 3.90 -17.53
C GLU A 102 -0.49 4.07 -16.10
N VAL A 103 0.45 3.23 -15.63
CA VAL A 103 1.09 3.42 -14.31
C VAL A 103 1.76 4.79 -14.23
N GLN A 104 2.55 5.18 -15.24
CA GLN A 104 3.19 6.49 -15.25
C GLN A 104 2.18 7.64 -15.30
N SER A 105 1.07 7.48 -16.04
CA SER A 105 -0.02 8.45 -16.06
C SER A 105 -0.67 8.61 -14.68
N GLN A 106 -0.94 7.50 -14.00
CA GLN A 106 -1.50 7.49 -12.64
C GLN A 106 -0.56 8.14 -11.63
N VAL A 107 0.75 7.88 -11.73
CA VAL A 107 1.77 8.54 -10.90
C VAL A 107 1.77 10.05 -11.15
N ALA A 108 1.79 10.49 -12.41
CA ALA A 108 1.79 11.91 -12.74
C ALA A 108 0.53 12.65 -12.27
N GLU A 109 -0.65 12.02 -12.41
CA GLU A 109 -1.91 12.54 -11.90
C GLU A 109 -1.93 12.62 -10.37
N THR A 110 -1.38 11.60 -9.71
CA THR A 110 -1.25 11.56 -8.25
C THR A 110 -0.36 12.70 -7.76
N VAL A 111 0.81 12.90 -8.37
CA VAL A 111 1.74 13.99 -8.03
C VAL A 111 1.05 15.35 -8.13
N ARG A 112 0.36 15.60 -9.25
CA ARG A 112 -0.38 16.85 -9.47
C ARG A 112 -1.45 17.06 -8.40
N THR A 113 -2.28 16.05 -8.15
CA THR A 113 -3.40 16.14 -7.19
C THR A 113 -2.90 16.34 -5.76
N LEU A 114 -1.88 15.60 -5.34
CA LEU A 114 -1.27 15.74 -4.03
C LEU A 114 -0.69 17.15 -3.83
N SER A 115 -0.04 17.71 -4.84
CA SER A 115 0.50 19.07 -4.79
C SER A 115 -0.60 20.13 -4.73
N GLU A 116 -1.57 20.06 -5.65
CA GLU A 116 -2.59 21.10 -5.83
C GLU A 116 -3.68 21.08 -4.74
N ALA A 117 -4.21 19.89 -4.41
CA ALA A 117 -5.33 19.75 -3.49
C ALA A 117 -4.88 19.53 -2.04
N HIS A 118 -3.72 18.89 -1.83
CA HIS A 118 -3.27 18.48 -0.50
C HIS A 118 -2.00 19.20 -0.03
N ARG A 119 -1.36 20.01 -0.88
CA ARG A 119 -0.09 20.71 -0.58
C ARG A 119 1.04 19.75 -0.17
N ILE A 120 1.01 18.53 -0.70
CA ILE A 120 2.04 17.50 -0.52
C ILE A 120 2.93 17.52 -1.76
N ASP A 121 4.20 17.89 -1.59
CA ASP A 121 5.18 17.91 -2.67
C ASP A 121 6.11 16.69 -2.60
N VAL A 122 5.77 15.64 -3.34
CA VAL A 122 6.54 14.39 -3.42
C VAL A 122 7.84 14.53 -4.24
N THR A 123 8.04 15.67 -4.91
CA THR A 123 9.28 15.97 -5.67
C THR A 123 10.33 16.66 -4.79
N ARG A 124 9.89 17.33 -3.71
CA ARG A 124 10.76 18.03 -2.76
C ARG A 124 10.84 17.37 -1.39
N SER A 125 9.88 16.52 -1.03
CA SER A 125 9.90 15.72 0.20
C SER A 125 10.98 14.64 0.12
N GLY A 126 12.22 15.02 0.39
CA GLY A 126 13.38 14.12 0.42
C GLY A 126 13.49 13.24 1.68
N VAL A 127 12.45 13.20 2.52
CA VAL A 127 12.43 12.28 3.66
C VAL A 127 11.68 11.04 3.21
N ALA A 128 12.42 9.98 2.87
CA ALA A 128 11.86 8.67 2.59
C ALA A 128 11.22 8.08 3.86
N PHE A 129 10.36 7.07 3.69
CA PHE A 129 9.85 6.31 4.83
C PHE A 129 11.00 5.82 5.72
N HIS A 130 10.91 6.12 7.01
CA HIS A 130 11.79 5.52 8.00
C HIS A 130 11.15 4.23 8.49
N ALA A 131 11.86 3.10 8.39
CA ALA A 131 11.46 1.89 9.09
C ALA A 131 11.49 2.18 10.59
N ALA A 132 10.32 2.12 11.23
CA ALA A 132 10.18 2.22 12.69
C ALA A 132 10.61 0.90 13.35
#